data_AF-A0AAP0B5B7-F1
#
_entry.id   AF-A0AAP0B5B7-F1
#
_cell.length_a   1.000
_cell.length_b   1.000
_cell.length_c   1.000
_cell.angle_alpha   90.00
_cell.angle_beta   90.00
_cell.angle_gamma   90.00
#
_symmetry.space_group_name_H-M   'P 1'
#
loop_
_entity.id
_entity.type
_entity.pdbx_description
1 polymer ?
#
loop_
_entity_poly.entity_id
_entity_poly.type
_entity_poly.pdbx_seq_one_letter_code
_entity_poly.pdbx_strand_id
1 'polypeptide(L)'
;MFNHAHSSLRSVIERSFGVWKKKWAILWDMPSYSFAKQADIMMSTMDLHNFIRRYSSRNDIDFNECEQEGQDDRVASQGRQETCSDTAGGVEEMIALRDSISDQLYESRP
;
A
#
# COMPACT_ATOMS: atom_id res chain seq x y z
N MET A 1 21.60 -20.04 -3.37
CA MET A 1 20.31 -19.75 -4.04
C MET A 1 19.14 -19.66 -3.07
N PHE A 2 18.92 -20.63 -2.18
CA PHE A 2 17.78 -20.62 -1.22
C PHE A 2 17.72 -19.34 -0.36
N ASN A 3 18.82 -18.95 0.28
CA ASN A 3 18.84 -17.75 1.13
C ASN A 3 18.52 -16.47 0.37
N HIS A 4 19.02 -16.33 -0.87
CA HIS A 4 18.77 -15.15 -1.68
C HIS A 4 17.30 -15.07 -2.13
N ALA A 5 16.73 -16.19 -2.61
CA ALA A 5 15.32 -16.24 -2.96
C ALA A 5 14.40 -16.00 -1.74
N HIS A 6 14.75 -16.58 -0.59
CA HIS A 6 14.01 -16.38 0.66
C HIS A 6 14.08 -14.92 1.15
N SER A 7 15.26 -14.30 1.15
CA SER A 7 15.42 -12.90 1.53
C SER A 7 14.71 -11.96 0.56
N SER A 8 14.83 -12.18 -0.75
CA SER A 8 14.14 -11.38 -1.77
C SER A 8 12.62 -11.43 -1.59
N LEU A 9 12.05 -12.63 -1.42
CA LEU A 9 10.62 -12.79 -1.17
C LEU A 9 10.18 -12.08 0.11
N ARG A 10 10.94 -12.24 1.20
CA ARG A 10 10.66 -11.57 2.47
C ARG A 10 10.67 -10.04 2.31
N SER A 11 11.66 -9.49 1.61
CA SER A 11 11.78 -8.05 1.36
C SER A 11 10.64 -7.49 0.51
N VAL A 12 10.12 -8.25 -0.46
CA VAL A 12 8.92 -7.86 -1.21
C VAL A 12 7.71 -7.82 -0.28
N ILE A 13 7.50 -8.87 0.51
CA ILE A 13 6.36 -8.97 1.43
C ILE A 13 6.37 -7.84 2.47
N GLU A 14 7.50 -7.59 3.12
CA GLU A 14 7.64 -6.54 4.15
C GLU A 14 7.35 -5.14 3.59
N ARG A 15 7.84 -4.86 2.39
CA ARG A 15 7.64 -3.57 1.71
C ARG A 15 6.20 -3.36 1.28
N SER A 16 5.56 -4.37 0.66
CA SER A 16 4.14 -4.30 0.32
C SER A 16 3.26 -4.07 1.55
N PHE A 17 3.56 -4.73 2.68
CA PHE A 17 2.86 -4.46 3.94
C PHE A 17 3.15 -3.06 4.49
N GLY A 18 4.35 -2.52 4.28
CA GLY A 18 4.71 -1.16 4.66
C GLY A 18 3.88 -0.10 3.94
N VAL A 19 3.76 -0.19 2.60
CA VAL A 19 2.93 0.72 1.79
C VAL A 19 1.46 0.61 2.19
N TRP A 20 0.95 -0.61 2.30
CA TRP A 20 -0.43 -0.85 2.72
C TRP A 20 -0.73 -0.22 4.10
N LYS A 21 0.10 -0.47 5.11
CA LYS A 21 -0.08 0.12 6.45
C LYS A 21 -0.04 1.65 6.46
N LYS A 22 0.80 2.28 5.62
CA LYS A 22 0.84 3.76 5.51
C LYS A 22 -0.46 4.35 4.95
N LYS A 23 -1.14 3.64 4.04
CA LYS A 23 -2.36 4.13 3.38
C LYS A 23 -3.63 3.97 4.22
N TRP A 24 -3.65 3.01 5.15
CA TRP A 24 -4.82 2.70 5.97
C TRP A 24 -4.60 3.11 7.43
N ALA A 25 -5.10 4.29 7.81
CA ALA A 25 -4.93 4.85 9.16
C ALA A 25 -5.47 3.94 10.27
N ILE A 26 -6.53 3.16 10.00
CA ILE A 26 -7.09 2.17 10.94
C ILE A 26 -6.09 1.07 11.32
N LEU A 27 -5.05 0.84 10.50
CA LEU A 27 -4.01 -0.15 10.79
C LEU A 27 -2.89 0.41 11.67
N TRP A 28 -2.79 1.74 11.82
CA TRP A 28 -1.81 2.40 12.68
C TRP A 28 -2.22 2.38 14.14
N ASP A 29 -3.47 2.73 14.42
CA ASP A 29 -4.06 2.70 15.75
C ASP A 29 -5.27 1.74 15.75
N MET A 30 -4.97 0.44 15.66
CA MET A 30 -5.99 -0.60 15.61
C MET A 30 -6.78 -0.59 16.93
N PRO A 31 -8.10 -0.31 16.91
CA PRO A 31 -8.88 -0.31 18.13
C PRO A 31 -8.86 -1.70 18.80
N SER A 32 -9.10 -1.74 20.11
CA SER A 32 -9.17 -2.99 20.89
C SER A 32 -10.44 -3.80 20.58
N TYR A 33 -10.52 -4.31 19.35
CA TYR A 33 -11.49 -5.30 18.93
C TYR A 33 -11.01 -6.72 19.25
N SER A 34 -11.91 -7.69 19.19
CA SER A 34 -11.51 -9.10 19.23
C SER A 34 -10.57 -9.44 18.07
N PHE A 35 -9.71 -10.42 18.26
CA PHE A 35 -8.76 -10.86 17.23
C PHE A 35 -9.46 -11.18 15.90
N ALA A 36 -10.61 -11.86 15.95
CA ALA A 36 -11.41 -12.16 14.76
C ALA A 36 -11.78 -10.89 13.99
N LYS A 37 -12.24 -9.85 14.70
CA LYS A 37 -12.64 -8.59 14.09
C LYS A 37 -11.44 -7.79 13.57
N GLN A 38 -10.29 -7.84 14.24
CA GLN A 38 -9.05 -7.25 13.71
C GLN A 38 -8.60 -7.97 12.42
N ALA A 39 -8.72 -9.29 12.35
CA ALA A 39 -8.44 -10.06 11.14
C ALA A 39 -9.40 -9.70 10.00
N ASP A 40 -10.69 -9.57 10.27
CA ASP A 40 -11.68 -9.13 9.28
C ASP A 40 -11.36 -7.74 8.73
N ILE A 41 -10.93 -6.80 9.59
CA ILE A 41 -10.48 -5.46 9.17
C ILE A 41 -9.25 -5.55 8.27
N MET A 42 -8.26 -6.38 8.64
CA MET A 42 -7.07 -6.61 7.78
C MET A 42 -7.46 -7.16 6.41
N MET A 43 -8.28 -8.22 6.37
CA MET A 43 -8.69 -8.82 5.09
C MET A 43 -9.51 -7.84 4.24
N SER A 44 -10.46 -7.13 4.86
CA SER A 44 -11.30 -6.15 4.15
C SER A 44 -10.49 -5.01 3.54
N THR A 45 -9.48 -4.51 4.27
CA THR A 45 -8.60 -3.44 3.78
C THR A 45 -7.58 -3.95 2.75
N MET A 46 -7.18 -5.23 2.80
CA MET A 46 -6.40 -5.85 1.72
C MET A 46 -7.23 -6.03 0.45
N ASP A 47 -8.44 -6.55 0.57
CA ASP A 47 -9.34 -6.78 -0.56
C ASP A 47 -9.72 -5.46 -1.23
N LEU A 48 -10.05 -4.44 -0.44
CA LEU A 48 -10.36 -3.10 -0.95
C LEU A 48 -9.14 -2.46 -1.61
N HIS A 49 -7.94 -2.62 -1.03
CA HIS A 49 -6.71 -2.15 -1.66
C HIS A 49 -6.45 -2.82 -3.00
N ASN A 50 -6.58 -4.16 -3.06
CA ASN A 50 -6.44 -4.93 -4.29
C ASN A 50 -7.49 -4.56 -5.35
N PHE A 51 -8.72 -4.33 -4.92
CA PHE A 51 -9.82 -3.90 -5.78
C PHE A 51 -9.54 -2.53 -6.39
N ILE A 52 -9.22 -1.52 -5.56
CA ILE A 52 -8.90 -0.17 -6.04
C ILE A 52 -7.72 -0.21 -7.01
N ARG A 53 -6.66 -0.98 -6.70
CA ARG A 53 -5.50 -1.14 -7.60
C ARG A 53 -5.88 -1.77 -8.94
N ARG A 54 -6.83 -2.71 -8.96
CA ARG A 54 -7.23 -3.42 -10.17
C ARG A 54 -8.08 -2.56 -11.12
N TYR A 55 -8.87 -1.64 -10.58
CA TYR A 55 -9.88 -0.90 -11.35
C TYR A 55 -9.61 0.61 -11.45
N SER A 56 -8.70 1.16 -10.65
CA SER A 56 -8.24 2.53 -10.81
C SER A 56 -7.33 2.62 -12.05
N SER A 57 -7.61 3.55 -12.96
CA SER A 57 -6.83 3.76 -14.19
C SER A 57 -5.45 4.40 -13.95
N ARG A 58 -5.05 4.58 -12.69
CA ARG A 58 -3.93 5.41 -12.27
C ARG A 58 -2.89 4.56 -11.53
N ASN A 59 -1.62 4.78 -11.88
CA ASN A 59 -0.49 4.09 -11.27
C ASN A 59 -0.46 4.32 -9.76
N ASP A 60 -0.45 3.24 -8.97
CA ASP A 60 -0.12 3.29 -7.53
C ASP A 60 1.40 3.48 -7.42
N ILE A 61 1.84 4.74 -7.37
CA ILE A 61 3.27 5.11 -7.43
C ILE A 61 4.02 4.55 -6.22
N ASP A 62 3.45 4.66 -5.00
CA ASP A 62 4.05 4.10 -3.77
C ASP A 62 4.29 2.58 -3.89
N PHE A 63 3.33 1.87 -4.49
CA PHE A 63 3.46 0.43 -4.72
C PHE A 63 4.45 0.12 -5.86
N ASN A 64 4.42 0.88 -6.95
CA ASN A 64 5.31 0.72 -8.10
C ASN A 64 6.78 1.05 -7.77
N GLU A 65 7.03 2.04 -6.93
CA GLU A 65 8.37 2.38 -6.40
C GLU A 65 8.88 1.23 -5.51
N CYS A 66 8.01 0.66 -4.67
CA CYS A 66 8.30 -0.57 -3.94
C CYS A 66 8.61 -1.76 -4.87
N GLU A 67 7.92 -1.90 -6.00
CA GLU A 67 8.20 -2.97 -6.97
C GLU A 67 9.52 -2.72 -7.74
N GLN A 68 9.87 -1.47 -8.05
CA GLN A 68 11.10 -1.10 -8.77
C GLN A 68 12.37 -1.18 -7.92
N GLU A 69 12.33 -0.76 -6.66
CA GLU A 69 13.47 -0.86 -5.74
C GLU A 69 13.94 -2.32 -5.50
N GLY A 70 13.07 -3.31 -5.77
CA GLY A 70 13.43 -4.74 -5.69
C GLY A 70 14.15 -5.27 -6.93
N GLN A 71 14.25 -4.48 -8.01
CA GLN A 71 14.90 -4.86 -9.26
C GLN A 71 16.35 -4.34 -9.35
N ASP A 72 16.75 -3.43 -8.46
CA ASP A 72 18.04 -2.72 -8.50
C ASP A 72 19.23 -3.51 -7.91
N ASP A 73 18.99 -4.67 -7.29
CA ASP A 73 20.08 -5.58 -6.89
C ASP A 73 20.84 -6.18 -8.11
N ARG A 74 20.46 -5.82 -9.35
CA ARG A 74 21.18 -6.21 -10.57
C ARG A 74 22.14 -5.15 -11.10
N VAL A 75 22.14 -3.91 -10.60
CA VAL A 75 22.99 -2.84 -11.15
C VAL A 75 23.57 -1.96 -10.04
N ALA A 76 24.53 -2.52 -9.29
CA ALA A 76 25.45 -1.69 -8.53
C ALA A 76 26.38 -0.91 -9.47
N SER A 77 25.91 0.24 -9.99
CA SER A 77 26.76 1.41 -10.24
C SER A 77 25.94 2.62 -10.67
N GLN A 78 26.11 3.70 -9.91
CA GLN A 78 26.18 5.09 -10.37
C GLN A 78 24.94 5.96 -10.18
N GLY A 79 25.11 6.96 -9.30
CA GLY A 79 24.45 8.26 -9.48
C GLY A 79 23.37 8.59 -8.46
N ARG A 80 23.79 9.15 -7.33
CA ARG A 80 22.95 10.02 -6.51
C ARG A 80 22.38 11.14 -7.39
N GLN A 81 21.05 11.25 -7.43
CA GLN A 81 20.36 12.53 -7.65
C GLN A 81 19.01 12.51 -6.93
N GLU A 82 18.98 13.18 -5.78
CA GLU A 82 17.76 13.64 -5.12
C GLU A 82 17.10 14.71 -6.01
N THR A 83 15.84 14.53 -6.40
CA THR A 83 14.90 15.64 -6.61
C THR A 83 13.49 15.18 -6.24
N CYS A 84 12.95 15.84 -5.22
CA CYS A 84 11.64 15.72 -4.64
C CYS A 84 10.70 16.71 -5.35
N SER A 85 9.53 16.29 -5.86
CA SER A 85 8.37 17.21 -6.00
C SER A 85 6.99 16.60 -6.37
N ASP A 86 6.76 15.27 -6.47
CA ASP A 86 5.43 14.76 -6.89
C ASP A 86 4.82 13.67 -5.99
N THR A 87 5.45 13.38 -4.85
CA THR A 87 5.07 12.33 -3.89
C THR A 87 3.70 12.53 -3.23
N ALA A 88 3.15 13.74 -3.25
CA ALA A 88 1.87 14.05 -2.60
C ALA A 88 0.65 13.66 -3.45
N GLY A 89 0.73 13.80 -4.77
CA GLY A 89 -0.45 13.79 -5.64
C GLY A 89 -1.16 12.43 -5.75
N GLY A 90 -0.41 11.33 -5.91
CA GLY A 90 -1.01 9.99 -6.05
C GLY A 90 -1.58 9.44 -4.73
N VAL A 91 -0.94 9.78 -3.62
CA VAL A 91 -1.35 9.35 -2.27
C VAL A 91 -2.61 10.07 -1.84
N GLU A 92 -2.66 11.40 -2.02
CA GLU A 92 -3.84 12.23 -1.70
C GLU A 92 -5.07 11.79 -2.48
N GLU A 93 -4.93 11.36 -3.73
CA GLU A 93 -6.07 10.96 -4.55
C GLU A 93 -6.65 9.61 -4.15
N MET A 94 -5.81 8.62 -3.82
CA MET A 94 -6.33 7.35 -3.29
C MET A 94 -6.98 7.54 -1.91
N ILE A 95 -6.46 8.47 -1.11
CA ILE A 95 -7.07 8.88 0.16
C ILE A 95 -8.43 9.53 -0.11
N ALA A 96 -8.51 10.48 -1.04
CA ALA A 96 -9.74 11.16 -1.41
C ALA A 96 -10.80 10.19 -1.97
N LEU A 97 -10.39 9.22 -2.80
CA LEU A 97 -11.31 8.21 -3.33
C LEU A 97 -11.82 7.27 -2.21
N ARG A 98 -10.94 6.84 -1.30
CA ARG A 98 -11.33 6.04 -0.13
C ARG A 98 -12.35 6.79 0.72
N ASP A 99 -12.09 8.06 1.02
CA ASP A 99 -12.95 8.85 1.89
C ASP A 99 -14.30 9.13 1.21
N SER A 100 -14.32 9.40 -0.09
CA SER A 100 -15.57 9.54 -0.86
C SER A 100 -16.44 8.27 -0.84
N ILE A 101 -15.85 7.08 -0.91
CA ILE A 101 -16.60 5.82 -0.79
C ILE A 101 -17.18 5.67 0.62
N SER A 102 -16.40 6.03 1.64
CA SER A 102 -16.84 6.02 3.04
C SER A 102 -18.05 6.93 3.26
N ASP A 103 -17.99 8.15 2.71
CA ASP A 103 -19.07 9.13 2.81
C ASP A 103 -20.33 8.65 2.09
N GLN A 104 -20.18 8.12 0.86
CA GLN A 104 -21.31 7.55 0.12
C GLN A 104 -21.98 6.37 0.85
N LEU A 105 -21.19 5.48 1.46
CA LEU A 105 -21.71 4.35 2.24
C LEU A 105 -22.41 4.83 3.52
N TYR A 106 -21.92 5.89 4.14
CA TYR A 106 -22.54 6.50 5.32
C TYR A 106 -23.87 7.18 4.98
N GLU A 107 -23.91 7.93 3.88
CA GLU A 107 -25.13 8.61 3.37
C GLU A 107 -26.18 7.63 2.83
N SER A 108 -25.76 6.47 2.33
CA SER A 108 -26.65 5.42 1.81
C SER A 108 -27.28 4.55 2.91
N ARG A 109 -27.12 4.91 4.18
CA ARG A 109 -27.70 4.18 5.31
C ARG A 109 -29.18 4.54 5.49
N PRO A 110 -30.12 3.57 5.54
CA PRO A 110 -31.54 3.81 5.75
C PRO A 110 -31.88 4.29 7.17
#